data_AF-A0A3B3CJZ2-F1
#
_entry.id   AF-A0A3B3CJZ2-F1
#
_cell.length_a   1.000
_cell.length_b   1.000
_cell.length_c   1.000
_cell.angle_alpha   90.00
_cell.angle_beta   90.00
_cell.angle_gamma   90.00
#
_symmetry.space_group_name_H-M   'P 1'
#
loop_
_entity.id
_entity.type
_entity.pdbx_description
1 polymer ?
#
loop_
_entity_poly.entity_id
_entity_poly.type
_entity_poly.pdbx_seq_one_letter_code
_entity_poly.pdbx_strand_id
1 'polypeptide(L)'
;MFRLNFDHVLSCRGALGPSGGPVRVLKQRGQHSYSSSFANGIQSLSLSHWTSSFSLSTAGSATGSGPSFEFPRFFLVDCQLDIAVVMDSSRNIGQRRFNLQKNFVAKLAATLRVGASGPHVGLVQASDSPKTEFVLSSYTQPKELLFAIKELTFLGGDTNTGKAILHTAETFFTQDNGMRRGHPRVMVVLIDGWPSDDVEQAAILARESGINVFLVSVAKPAAEELSMVADRDFMKKAVCKDNGFFSYSVPSWFSTTKHARSLVQRLCSLDSLLCSKTCYNSVNIGFLIDGSSSVGLDNFRMVLDFLAGIAQSFDISDVGAHVGAVQFTYDQRLEFGLFDYSTKEDTMKALRGISYMSGGTATGSAISYATQNLFRRGHDFLVVVTDGQSYDDITGPAMAAQRQGITIFSVGVAWAPQDDLRAMSSEPKDRHTLFSREFTGLLDFIPLMVRSICQDFMESSEIRP
;
A
#
# COMPACT_ATOMS: atom_id res chain seq x y z
N MET A 1 -16.63 -34.04 31.68
CA MET A 1 -17.82 -33.24 31.32
C MET A 1 -18.15 -32.36 32.52
N PHE A 2 -17.94 -31.05 32.44
CA PHE A 2 -18.30 -30.13 33.53
C PHE A 2 -19.40 -29.18 33.05
N ARG A 3 -20.50 -29.11 33.80
CA ARG A 3 -21.65 -28.25 33.55
C ARG A 3 -21.73 -27.28 34.72
N LEU A 4 -21.48 -25.99 34.48
CA LEU A 4 -21.50 -24.95 35.51
C LEU A 4 -22.66 -23.99 35.20
N ASN A 5 -23.75 -24.12 35.97
CA ASN A 5 -24.77 -23.09 36.08
C ASN A 5 -24.38 -22.17 37.23
N PHE A 6 -24.38 -20.85 37.01
CA PHE A 6 -24.41 -19.88 38.10
C PHE A 6 -25.16 -18.61 37.72
N ASP A 7 -26.33 -18.43 38.33
CA ASP A 7 -26.90 -17.12 38.58
C ASP A 7 -26.07 -16.39 39.66
N HIS A 8 -26.00 -15.06 39.58
CA HIS A 8 -25.49 -14.14 40.62
C HIS A 8 -24.06 -14.33 41.21
N VAL A 9 -23.05 -14.00 40.38
CA VAL A 9 -21.92 -13.05 40.66
C VAL A 9 -21.08 -13.13 41.97
N LEU A 10 -19.76 -13.31 41.74
CA LEU A 10 -18.54 -12.82 42.45
C LEU A 10 -17.74 -13.69 43.46
N SER A 11 -16.44 -13.79 43.10
CA SER A 11 -15.24 -14.02 43.93
C SER A 11 -14.86 -15.44 44.39
N CYS A 12 -13.93 -16.05 43.64
CA CYS A 12 -12.91 -16.99 44.09
C CYS A 12 -11.60 -16.68 43.33
N ARG A 13 -10.42 -16.93 43.93
CA ARG A 13 -9.07 -16.68 43.33
C ARG A 13 -8.49 -17.95 42.66
N GLY A 14 -7.25 -17.95 42.13
CA GLY A 14 -6.34 -19.13 41.94
C GLY A 14 -5.82 -19.47 40.51
N ALA A 15 -5.20 -20.66 40.35
CA ALA A 15 -4.88 -21.32 39.05
C ALA A 15 -5.23 -22.84 39.02
N LEU A 16 -5.84 -23.35 37.91
CA LEU A 16 -6.23 -24.76 37.70
C LEU A 16 -5.04 -25.66 37.30
N GLY A 17 -4.70 -26.64 38.15
CA GLY A 17 -3.86 -27.80 37.80
C GLY A 17 -4.69 -29.07 37.48
N PRO A 18 -4.06 -30.23 37.18
CA PRO A 18 -4.77 -31.49 36.90
C PRO A 18 -5.66 -31.99 38.06
N SER A 19 -5.32 -31.62 39.29
CA SER A 19 -6.09 -31.89 40.52
C SER A 19 -7.25 -30.92 40.77
N GLY A 20 -7.45 -29.95 39.87
CA GLY A 20 -8.20 -28.74 40.19
C GLY A 20 -7.35 -27.79 41.03
N GLY A 21 -7.48 -26.52 40.72
CA GLY A 21 -6.96 -25.40 41.49
C GLY A 21 -7.78 -24.18 41.13
N PRO A 22 -7.79 -23.12 41.94
CA PRO A 22 -8.85 -22.10 41.80
C PRO A 22 -8.61 -21.18 40.55
N VAL A 23 -9.30 -20.05 40.26
CA VAL A 23 -9.16 -19.29 38.98
C VAL A 23 -9.22 -17.74 39.10
N ARG A 24 -8.76 -16.97 38.08
CA ARG A 24 -9.16 -15.55 37.84
C ARG A 24 -10.07 -15.43 36.61
N VAL A 25 -11.29 -14.94 36.81
CA VAL A 25 -12.36 -14.89 35.79
C VAL A 25 -12.82 -13.43 35.62
N LEU A 26 -12.65 -12.85 34.43
CA LEU A 26 -13.13 -11.50 34.10
C LEU A 26 -14.41 -11.57 33.27
N LYS A 27 -15.55 -11.19 33.86
CA LYS A 27 -16.84 -11.15 33.15
C LYS A 27 -16.84 -10.02 32.12
N GLN A 28 -17.15 -10.37 30.87
CA GLN A 28 -17.35 -9.45 29.76
C GLN A 28 -18.84 -9.38 29.40
N ARG A 29 -19.29 -8.25 28.83
CA ARG A 29 -20.67 -8.10 28.33
C ARG A 29 -20.89 -9.06 27.15
N GLY A 30 -22.06 -9.69 27.09
CA GLY A 30 -22.47 -10.52 25.96
C GLY A 30 -22.62 -9.73 24.66
N GLN A 31 -22.53 -10.42 23.53
CA GLN A 31 -22.74 -9.89 22.19
C GLN A 31 -23.51 -10.90 21.32
N HIS A 32 -23.54 -10.69 20.00
CA HIS A 32 -24.14 -11.57 19.00
C HIS A 32 -23.04 -12.26 18.17
N SER A 33 -23.28 -13.51 17.75
CA SER A 33 -22.35 -14.36 16.98
C SER A 33 -20.96 -14.59 17.61
N TYR A 34 -20.87 -15.46 18.62
CA TYR A 34 -19.60 -15.90 19.20
C TYR A 34 -19.00 -17.04 18.38
N SER A 35 -17.83 -16.81 17.80
CA SER A 35 -17.01 -17.88 17.23
C SER A 35 -16.29 -18.65 18.34
N SER A 36 -16.35 -19.98 18.28
CA SER A 36 -15.66 -20.88 19.22
C SER A 36 -14.16 -20.58 19.29
N SER A 37 -13.61 -20.50 20.49
CA SER A 37 -12.19 -20.32 20.76
C SER A 37 -11.62 -21.42 21.65
N PHE A 38 -10.32 -21.71 21.52
CA PHE A 38 -9.59 -22.65 22.37
C PHE A 38 -8.43 -21.93 23.07
N ALA A 39 -8.44 -21.92 24.41
CA ALA A 39 -7.41 -21.27 25.22
C ALA A 39 -7.24 -21.98 26.56
N ASN A 40 -6.01 -22.07 27.06
CA ASN A 40 -5.68 -22.64 28.37
C ASN A 40 -6.27 -24.04 28.63
N GLY A 41 -6.38 -24.87 27.57
CA GLY A 41 -6.96 -26.23 27.65
C GLY A 41 -8.49 -26.29 27.60
N ILE A 42 -9.19 -25.16 27.49
CA ILE A 42 -10.66 -25.10 27.42
C ILE A 42 -11.10 -24.71 26.01
N GLN A 43 -11.98 -25.52 25.42
CA GLN A 43 -12.68 -25.20 24.19
C GLN A 43 -14.04 -24.60 24.52
N SER A 44 -14.33 -23.43 23.95
CA SER A 44 -15.67 -22.82 23.97
C SER A 44 -16.46 -23.22 22.73
N LEU A 45 -17.78 -23.30 22.86
CA LEU A 45 -18.69 -23.56 21.74
C LEU A 45 -19.03 -22.26 21.03
N SER A 46 -19.31 -22.33 19.73
CA SER A 46 -19.90 -21.21 19.01
C SER A 46 -21.37 -21.03 19.44
N LEU A 47 -21.78 -19.78 19.64
CA LEU A 47 -23.13 -19.44 20.11
C LEU A 47 -23.63 -18.22 19.33
N SER A 48 -24.82 -18.31 18.75
CA SER A 48 -25.45 -17.17 18.06
C SER A 48 -25.76 -16.01 19.00
N HIS A 49 -26.07 -16.30 20.28
CA HIS A 49 -26.35 -15.32 21.33
C HIS A 49 -25.79 -15.81 22.68
N TRP A 50 -25.17 -14.92 23.46
CA TRP A 50 -24.76 -15.20 24.84
C TRP A 50 -24.85 -13.94 25.70
N THR A 51 -25.23 -14.09 26.97
CA THR A 51 -25.49 -12.95 27.88
C THR A 51 -24.24 -12.42 28.57
N SER A 52 -23.20 -13.23 28.73
CA SER A 52 -21.87 -12.82 29.19
C SER A 52 -20.80 -13.85 28.87
N SER A 53 -19.62 -13.40 28.46
CA SER A 53 -18.42 -14.21 28.30
C SER A 53 -17.46 -14.00 29.47
N PHE A 54 -16.38 -14.79 29.53
CA PHE A 54 -15.27 -14.54 30.44
C PHE A 54 -13.92 -14.80 29.79
N SER A 55 -12.89 -14.11 30.26
CA SER A 55 -11.49 -14.42 29.94
C SER A 55 -10.75 -14.98 31.15
N LEU A 56 -9.78 -15.87 30.87
CA LEU A 56 -8.92 -16.52 31.86
C LEU A 56 -7.46 -16.11 31.62
N SER A 57 -6.77 -15.74 32.68
CA SER A 57 -5.33 -15.47 32.67
C SER A 57 -4.63 -16.10 33.87
N THR A 58 -3.39 -16.54 33.67
CA THR A 58 -2.53 -17.03 34.74
C THR A 58 -2.07 -15.86 35.62
N ALA A 59 -2.06 -16.08 36.94
CA ALA A 59 -1.77 -15.01 37.89
C ALA A 59 -0.27 -14.97 38.26
N GLY A 60 0.47 -14.01 37.68
CA GLY A 60 1.68 -13.48 38.31
C GLY A 60 2.93 -13.35 37.42
N SER A 61 3.23 -12.12 37.01
CA SER A 61 4.61 -11.61 36.95
C SER A 61 4.59 -10.07 36.97
N ALA A 62 4.88 -9.50 38.13
CA ALA A 62 5.23 -8.09 38.27
C ALA A 62 6.43 -8.01 39.22
N THR A 63 7.41 -7.17 38.87
CA THR A 63 8.71 -6.92 39.56
C THR A 63 9.76 -8.04 39.44
N GLY A 64 11.03 -7.64 39.21
CA GLY A 64 12.22 -8.50 39.28
C GLY A 64 13.02 -8.63 37.97
N SER A 65 14.22 -8.07 37.93
CA SER A 65 15.13 -8.08 36.78
C SER A 65 15.96 -9.37 36.63
N GLY A 66 15.97 -9.95 35.43
CA GLY A 66 16.88 -11.06 35.04
C GLY A 66 16.46 -11.67 33.69
N PRO A 67 17.40 -12.05 32.79
CA PRO A 67 17.07 -12.40 31.41
C PRO A 67 16.53 -13.83 31.28
N SER A 68 15.22 -13.99 31.43
CA SER A 68 14.50 -15.16 30.93
C SER A 68 14.40 -15.11 29.41
N PHE A 69 14.84 -16.16 28.72
CA PHE A 69 14.66 -16.31 27.27
C PHE A 69 13.17 -16.38 26.89
N GLU A 70 12.58 -15.23 26.53
CA GLU A 70 11.29 -15.21 25.84
C GLU A 70 11.46 -15.78 24.43
N PHE A 71 10.76 -16.86 24.12
CA PHE A 71 10.44 -17.15 22.72
C PHE A 71 9.49 -16.05 22.23
N PRO A 72 9.90 -15.20 21.27
CA PRO A 72 9.09 -14.07 20.87
C PRO A 72 7.75 -14.57 20.32
N ARG A 73 6.66 -14.10 20.93
CA ARG A 73 5.36 -14.02 20.27
C ARG A 73 5.50 -13.03 19.11
N PHE A 74 6.06 -13.50 17.99
CA PHE A 74 6.04 -12.76 16.74
C PHE A 74 4.59 -12.37 16.46
N PHE A 75 4.41 -11.06 16.28
CA PHE A 75 3.15 -10.41 15.98
C PHE A 75 2.31 -11.25 15.01
N LEU A 76 1.02 -11.39 15.32
CA LEU A 76 0.01 -11.62 14.28
C LEU A 76 0.00 -10.33 13.44
N VAL A 77 0.90 -10.28 12.45
CA VAL A 77 0.81 -9.27 11.40
C VAL A 77 -0.49 -9.55 10.66
N ASP A 78 -1.36 -8.54 10.57
CA ASP A 78 -2.56 -8.57 9.72
C ASP A 78 -2.13 -8.53 8.25
N CYS A 79 -1.57 -9.65 7.79
CA CYS A 79 -1.10 -9.84 6.43
C CYS A 79 -2.30 -10.14 5.54
N GLN A 80 -3.13 -9.13 5.29
CA GLN A 80 -4.33 -9.25 4.45
C GLN A 80 -4.01 -8.70 3.07
N LEU A 81 -3.56 -9.58 2.18
CA LEU A 81 -3.14 -9.25 0.82
C LEU A 81 -3.41 -10.42 -0.13
N ASP A 82 -3.42 -10.15 -1.42
CA ASP A 82 -3.73 -11.11 -2.48
C ASP A 82 -2.48 -11.39 -3.31
N ILE A 83 -2.05 -12.66 -3.35
CA ILE A 83 -0.79 -13.08 -3.98
C ILE A 83 -1.04 -13.93 -5.21
N ALA A 84 -0.43 -13.53 -6.32
CA ALA A 84 -0.12 -14.43 -7.44
C ALA A 84 1.31 -14.93 -7.31
N VAL A 85 1.52 -16.25 -7.27
CA VAL A 85 2.85 -16.83 -7.42
C VAL A 85 3.07 -17.21 -8.88
N VAL A 86 4.02 -16.57 -9.54
CA VAL A 86 4.46 -16.93 -10.90
C VAL A 86 5.64 -17.89 -10.75
N MET A 87 5.43 -19.15 -11.15
CA MET A 87 6.33 -20.28 -10.90
C MET A 87 6.99 -20.73 -12.21
N ASP A 88 8.32 -20.74 -12.27
CA ASP A 88 9.07 -21.20 -13.45
C ASP A 88 8.88 -22.72 -13.64
N SER A 89 8.37 -23.09 -14.81
CA SER A 89 8.10 -24.46 -15.23
C SER A 89 8.81 -24.84 -16.52
N SER A 90 9.81 -24.06 -16.95
CA SER A 90 10.56 -24.24 -18.19
C SER A 90 11.42 -25.51 -18.23
N ARG A 91 11.94 -25.87 -19.42
CA ARG A 91 12.85 -27.01 -19.58
C ARG A 91 14.16 -26.83 -18.81
N ASN A 92 14.63 -25.58 -18.65
CA ASN A 92 15.92 -25.26 -18.03
C ASN A 92 15.96 -25.57 -16.54
N ILE A 93 14.87 -25.32 -15.80
CA ILE A 93 14.77 -25.69 -14.39
C ILE A 93 14.72 -27.22 -14.21
N GLY A 94 13.94 -27.90 -15.04
CA GLY A 94 13.79 -29.35 -15.01
C GLY A 94 13.10 -29.91 -13.76
N GLN A 95 12.63 -31.15 -13.86
CA GLN A 95 11.74 -31.78 -12.87
C GLN A 95 12.25 -31.74 -11.42
N ARG A 96 13.57 -31.87 -11.20
CA ARG A 96 14.15 -31.93 -9.86
C ARG A 96 14.11 -30.57 -9.15
N ARG A 97 14.51 -29.48 -9.82
CA ARG A 97 14.45 -28.13 -9.24
C ARG A 97 13.01 -27.63 -9.19
N PHE A 98 12.17 -27.97 -10.17
CA PHE A 98 10.72 -27.71 -10.13
C PHE A 98 10.08 -28.29 -8.86
N ASN A 99 10.39 -29.54 -8.48
CA ASN A 99 9.92 -30.12 -7.22
C ASN A 99 10.44 -29.38 -5.97
N LEU A 100 11.65 -28.81 -6.01
CA LEU A 100 12.16 -27.93 -4.94
C LEU A 100 11.41 -26.58 -4.91
N GLN A 101 11.03 -26.04 -6.08
CA GLN A 101 10.21 -24.84 -6.19
C GLN A 101 8.81 -25.07 -5.59
N LYS A 102 8.14 -26.19 -5.91
CA LYS A 102 6.86 -26.59 -5.28
C LYS A 102 6.97 -26.67 -3.76
N ASN A 103 8.05 -27.26 -3.23
CA ASN A 103 8.30 -27.32 -1.79
C ASN A 103 8.53 -25.94 -1.16
N PHE A 104 9.17 -25.01 -1.88
CA PHE A 104 9.34 -23.62 -1.45
C PHE A 104 8.01 -22.87 -1.41
N VAL A 105 7.20 -22.94 -2.46
CA VAL A 105 5.88 -22.29 -2.54
C VAL A 105 4.94 -22.87 -1.47
N ALA A 106 4.93 -24.18 -1.27
CA ALA A 106 4.18 -24.82 -0.18
C ALA A 106 4.66 -24.30 1.19
N LYS A 107 5.97 -24.16 1.41
CA LYS A 107 6.50 -23.60 2.66
C LYS A 107 6.14 -22.12 2.83
N LEU A 108 6.11 -21.34 1.75
CA LEU A 108 5.70 -19.94 1.73
C LEU A 108 4.22 -19.80 2.14
N ALA A 109 3.31 -20.51 1.45
CA ALA A 109 1.87 -20.54 1.75
C ALA A 109 1.58 -20.98 3.20
N ALA A 110 2.26 -22.01 3.70
CA ALA A 110 2.13 -22.45 5.09
C ALA A 110 2.63 -21.39 6.11
N THR A 111 3.64 -20.59 5.74
CA THR A 111 4.20 -19.54 6.60
C THR A 111 3.36 -18.27 6.57
N LEU A 112 2.73 -17.97 5.43
CA LEU A 112 1.71 -16.92 5.25
C LEU A 112 0.40 -17.19 6.02
N ARG A 113 0.15 -18.44 6.43
CA ARG A 113 -1.09 -18.87 7.11
C ARG A 113 -2.34 -18.59 6.26
N VAL A 114 -2.23 -18.88 4.95
CA VAL A 114 -3.31 -18.71 3.96
C VAL A 114 -4.60 -19.35 4.44
N GLY A 115 -5.70 -18.60 4.33
CA GLY A 115 -7.03 -19.06 4.67
C GLY A 115 -8.06 -17.92 4.61
N ALA A 116 -9.32 -18.22 4.91
CA ALA A 116 -10.46 -17.31 4.75
C ALA A 116 -10.36 -15.95 5.48
N SER A 117 -9.45 -15.81 6.46
CA SER A 117 -9.19 -14.55 7.18
C SER A 117 -7.71 -14.11 7.09
N GLY A 118 -6.99 -14.55 6.06
CA GLY A 118 -5.56 -14.28 5.89
C GLY A 118 -5.21 -13.83 4.45
N PRO A 119 -3.96 -14.03 4.01
CA PRO A 119 -3.60 -13.86 2.60
C PRO A 119 -4.39 -14.83 1.72
N HIS A 120 -4.78 -14.40 0.52
CA HIS A 120 -5.20 -15.30 -0.54
C HIS A 120 -4.00 -15.58 -1.46
N VAL A 121 -3.89 -16.80 -1.98
CA VAL A 121 -2.79 -17.22 -2.85
C VAL A 121 -3.36 -18.03 -4.00
N GLY A 122 -3.06 -17.61 -5.24
CA GLY A 122 -3.15 -18.48 -6.41
C GLY A 122 -1.82 -18.57 -7.15
N LEU A 123 -1.79 -19.33 -8.24
CA LEU A 123 -0.56 -19.72 -8.91
C LEU A 123 -0.69 -19.76 -10.43
N VAL A 124 0.33 -19.26 -11.09
CA VAL A 124 0.51 -19.26 -12.55
C VAL A 124 1.86 -19.93 -12.86
N GLN A 125 1.90 -20.88 -13.78
CA GLN A 125 3.14 -21.46 -14.29
C GLN A 125 3.62 -20.71 -15.54
N ALA A 126 4.92 -20.39 -15.57
CA ALA A 126 5.61 -19.82 -16.71
C ALA A 126 6.29 -20.93 -17.53
N SER A 127 6.07 -20.92 -18.85
CA SER A 127 6.59 -21.86 -19.84
C SER A 127 6.52 -21.19 -21.24
N ASP A 128 6.34 -21.95 -22.33
CA ASP A 128 6.04 -21.41 -23.67
C ASP A 128 4.88 -20.41 -23.65
N SER A 129 3.80 -20.76 -22.94
CA SER A 129 2.60 -19.95 -22.72
C SER A 129 2.16 -20.05 -21.25
N PRO A 130 1.82 -18.92 -20.60
CA PRO A 130 1.49 -18.93 -19.17
C PRO A 130 0.20 -19.70 -18.90
N LYS A 131 0.19 -20.47 -17.82
CA LYS A 131 -0.95 -21.29 -17.39
C LYS A 131 -1.34 -20.97 -15.95
N THR A 132 -2.54 -20.41 -15.76
CA THR A 132 -3.13 -20.27 -14.43
C THR A 132 -3.55 -21.65 -13.93
N GLU A 133 -2.98 -22.12 -12.82
CA GLU A 133 -3.28 -23.42 -12.23
C GLU A 133 -4.46 -23.33 -11.25
N PHE A 134 -4.51 -22.24 -10.47
CA PHE A 134 -5.62 -21.90 -9.58
C PHE A 134 -5.59 -20.42 -9.20
N VAL A 135 -6.76 -19.85 -8.92
CA VAL A 135 -6.96 -18.43 -8.62
C VAL A 135 -7.08 -18.18 -7.11
N LEU A 136 -7.17 -16.90 -6.70
CA LEU A 136 -7.20 -16.48 -5.28
C LEU A 136 -8.36 -17.11 -4.50
N SER A 137 -9.53 -17.28 -5.14
CA SER A 137 -10.72 -17.90 -4.53
C SER A 137 -10.69 -19.43 -4.49
N SER A 138 -9.77 -20.11 -5.19
CA SER A 138 -9.82 -21.57 -5.36
C SER A 138 -9.59 -22.36 -4.07
N TYR A 139 -8.77 -21.86 -3.15
CA TYR A 139 -8.41 -22.58 -1.92
C TYR A 139 -8.40 -21.68 -0.69
N THR A 140 -9.45 -21.78 0.13
CA THR A 140 -9.57 -21.07 1.41
C THR A 140 -9.11 -21.88 2.62
N GLN A 141 -8.72 -23.15 2.41
CA GLN A 141 -8.14 -24.02 3.44
C GLN A 141 -6.65 -24.31 3.17
N PRO A 142 -5.74 -24.09 4.14
CA PRO A 142 -4.32 -24.29 3.91
C PRO A 142 -3.95 -25.74 3.54
N LYS A 143 -4.69 -26.75 4.02
CA LYS A 143 -4.43 -28.15 3.68
C LYS A 143 -4.70 -28.46 2.19
N GLU A 144 -5.75 -27.87 1.64
CA GLU A 144 -6.16 -28.06 0.24
C GLU A 144 -5.18 -27.35 -0.69
N LEU A 145 -4.82 -26.11 -0.38
CA LEU A 145 -3.79 -25.35 -1.10
C LEU A 145 -2.44 -26.10 -1.13
N LEU A 146 -1.98 -26.63 0.01
CA LEU A 146 -0.73 -27.39 0.07
C LEU A 146 -0.78 -28.69 -0.73
N PHE A 147 -1.95 -29.32 -0.85
CA PHE A 147 -2.15 -30.47 -1.72
C PHE A 147 -2.12 -30.06 -3.20
N ALA A 148 -2.86 -29.01 -3.58
CA ALA A 148 -2.88 -28.48 -4.95
C ALA A 148 -1.47 -28.10 -5.44
N ILE A 149 -0.69 -27.37 -4.63
CA ILE A 149 0.72 -27.03 -4.93
C ILE A 149 1.56 -28.29 -5.15
N LYS A 150 1.33 -29.37 -4.41
CA LYS A 150 2.10 -30.61 -4.52
C LYS A 150 1.81 -31.34 -5.83
N GLU A 151 0.55 -31.39 -6.25
CA GLU A 151 0.10 -32.12 -7.44
C GLU A 151 0.35 -31.37 -8.77
N LEU A 152 0.86 -30.12 -8.73
CA LEU A 152 1.25 -29.35 -9.93
C LEU A 152 2.17 -30.14 -10.87
N THR A 153 1.80 -30.15 -12.15
CA THR A 153 2.53 -30.84 -13.21
C THR A 153 3.62 -29.96 -13.80
N PHE A 154 4.75 -30.57 -14.16
CA PHE A 154 5.83 -29.87 -14.85
C PHE A 154 5.50 -29.75 -16.34
N LEU A 155 5.48 -28.52 -16.87
CA LEU A 155 5.12 -28.24 -18.27
C LEU A 155 6.29 -28.43 -19.24
N GLY A 156 7.50 -27.98 -18.87
CA GLY A 156 8.61 -27.80 -19.81
C GLY A 156 8.45 -26.53 -20.65
N GLY A 157 9.03 -26.53 -21.85
CA GLY A 157 9.01 -25.37 -22.76
C GLY A 157 10.13 -24.34 -22.48
N ASP A 158 10.02 -23.18 -23.10
CA ASP A 158 10.90 -22.02 -22.94
C ASP A 158 10.56 -21.22 -21.67
N THR A 159 11.39 -20.23 -21.30
CA THR A 159 11.26 -19.45 -20.06
C THR A 159 10.68 -18.05 -20.34
N ASN A 160 9.41 -17.98 -20.77
CA ASN A 160 8.72 -16.71 -21.06
C ASN A 160 8.11 -16.09 -19.78
N THR A 161 8.98 -15.62 -18.89
CA THR A 161 8.60 -15.02 -17.61
C THR A 161 7.89 -13.68 -17.77
N GLY A 162 8.29 -12.86 -18.73
CA GLY A 162 7.64 -11.59 -19.07
C GLY A 162 6.19 -11.79 -19.51
N LYS A 163 5.93 -12.74 -20.41
CA LYS A 163 4.54 -13.12 -20.79
C LYS A 163 3.73 -13.60 -19.59
N ALA A 164 4.33 -14.34 -18.67
CA ALA A 164 3.63 -14.80 -17.47
C ALA A 164 3.31 -13.66 -16.49
N ILE A 165 4.18 -12.66 -16.37
CA ILE A 165 3.90 -11.43 -15.61
C ILE A 165 2.74 -10.66 -16.25
N LEU A 166 2.76 -10.42 -17.57
CA LEU A 166 1.69 -9.73 -18.29
C LEU A 166 0.33 -10.44 -18.13
N HIS A 167 0.27 -11.74 -18.44
CA HIS A 167 -0.94 -12.55 -18.27
C HIS A 167 -1.50 -12.50 -16.85
N THR A 168 -0.61 -12.50 -15.84
CA THR A 168 -1.01 -12.38 -14.43
C THR A 168 -1.52 -10.97 -14.10
N ALA A 169 -0.90 -9.92 -14.64
CA ALA A 169 -1.35 -8.55 -14.43
C ALA A 169 -2.73 -8.29 -15.05
N GLU A 170 -2.95 -8.78 -16.28
CA GLU A 170 -4.16 -8.54 -17.08
C GLU A 170 -5.34 -9.41 -16.65
N THR A 171 -5.11 -10.71 -16.37
CA THR A 171 -6.21 -11.68 -16.24
C THR A 171 -6.42 -12.24 -14.83
N PHE A 172 -5.41 -12.20 -13.96
CA PHE A 172 -5.47 -12.92 -12.68
C PHE A 172 -6.11 -12.10 -11.56
N PHE A 173 -5.74 -10.82 -11.41
CA PHE A 173 -6.24 -9.95 -10.33
C PHE A 173 -7.61 -9.33 -10.64
N THR A 174 -8.63 -10.19 -10.73
CA THR A 174 -10.04 -9.78 -10.95
C THR A 174 -10.92 -10.18 -9.77
N GLN A 175 -12.07 -9.51 -9.62
CA GLN A 175 -13.02 -9.81 -8.53
C GLN A 175 -13.58 -11.24 -8.63
N ASP A 176 -13.85 -11.72 -9.85
CA ASP A 176 -14.32 -13.09 -10.12
C ASP A 176 -13.29 -14.15 -9.72
N ASN A 177 -12.00 -13.84 -9.87
CA ASN A 177 -10.89 -14.69 -9.45
C ASN A 177 -10.62 -14.65 -7.93
N GLY A 178 -11.37 -13.85 -7.15
CA GLY A 178 -11.25 -13.74 -5.70
C GLY A 178 -10.39 -12.58 -5.18
N MET A 179 -10.09 -11.57 -6.03
CA MET A 179 -9.42 -10.34 -5.59
C MET A 179 -10.31 -9.52 -4.67
N ARG A 180 -9.78 -9.14 -3.51
CA ARG A 180 -10.45 -8.33 -2.49
C ARG A 180 -10.13 -6.85 -2.69
N ARG A 181 -11.17 -6.00 -2.67
CA ARG A 181 -11.00 -4.54 -2.72
C ARG A 181 -10.27 -4.05 -1.46
N GLY A 182 -9.43 -3.02 -1.61
CA GLY A 182 -8.66 -2.43 -0.50
C GLY A 182 -7.51 -3.29 0.05
N HIS A 183 -7.26 -4.47 -0.52
CA HIS A 183 -6.15 -5.35 -0.12
C HIS A 183 -4.97 -5.17 -1.09
N PRO A 184 -3.71 -5.10 -0.61
CA PRO A 184 -2.55 -5.03 -1.51
C PRO A 184 -2.46 -6.24 -2.44
N ARG A 185 -2.20 -5.98 -3.72
CA ARG A 185 -1.95 -7.00 -4.73
C ARG A 185 -0.45 -7.23 -4.89
N VAL A 186 -0.02 -8.48 -4.84
CA VAL A 186 1.39 -8.87 -4.82
C VAL A 186 1.64 -9.98 -5.84
N MET A 187 2.61 -9.79 -6.72
CA MET A 187 3.08 -10.83 -7.64
C MET A 187 4.46 -11.31 -7.20
N VAL A 188 4.59 -12.58 -6.81
CA VAL A 188 5.86 -13.19 -6.43
C VAL A 188 6.34 -14.04 -7.61
N VAL A 189 7.32 -13.53 -8.35
CA VAL A 189 7.88 -14.19 -9.53
C VAL A 189 9.13 -14.96 -9.13
N LEU A 190 9.13 -16.27 -9.37
CA LEU A 190 10.27 -17.16 -9.11
C LEU A 190 11.06 -17.37 -10.40
N ILE A 191 12.38 -17.17 -10.37
CA ILE A 191 13.24 -17.20 -11.57
C ILE A 191 14.48 -18.10 -11.32
N ASP A 192 14.70 -19.12 -12.15
CA ASP A 192 15.87 -20.04 -12.11
C ASP A 192 17.01 -19.64 -13.06
N GLY A 193 17.29 -18.33 -13.19
CA GLY A 193 18.33 -17.82 -14.07
C GLY A 193 17.92 -16.54 -14.80
N TRP A 194 18.09 -16.53 -16.12
CA TRP A 194 17.77 -15.40 -17.00
C TRP A 194 16.49 -15.69 -17.80
N PRO A 195 15.56 -14.72 -17.90
CA PRO A 195 14.36 -14.87 -18.71
C PRO A 195 14.71 -14.92 -20.20
N SER A 196 13.85 -15.58 -20.99
CA SER A 196 13.95 -15.62 -22.45
C SER A 196 13.28 -14.42 -23.14
N ASP A 197 12.56 -13.59 -22.37
CA ASP A 197 11.78 -12.46 -22.81
C ASP A 197 11.94 -11.23 -21.90
N ASP A 198 11.29 -10.12 -22.26
CA ASP A 198 11.38 -8.85 -21.55
C ASP A 198 10.55 -8.88 -20.24
N VAL A 199 11.27 -9.03 -19.13
CA VAL A 199 10.72 -8.96 -17.77
C VAL A 199 10.67 -7.52 -17.23
N GLU A 200 11.42 -6.58 -17.80
CA GLU A 200 11.41 -5.17 -17.39
C GLU A 200 10.09 -4.51 -17.77
N GLN A 201 9.73 -4.54 -19.05
CA GLN A 201 8.50 -3.92 -19.56
C GLN A 201 7.26 -4.59 -18.97
N ALA A 202 7.27 -5.92 -18.81
CA ALA A 202 6.19 -6.67 -18.19
C ALA A 202 5.99 -6.27 -16.72
N ALA A 203 7.08 -6.15 -15.95
CA ALA A 203 7.00 -5.75 -14.55
C ALA A 203 6.65 -4.27 -14.38
N ILE A 204 7.01 -3.39 -15.33
CA ILE A 204 6.51 -2.01 -15.39
C ILE A 204 5.00 -2.04 -15.52
N LEU A 205 4.45 -2.69 -16.55
CA LEU A 205 2.99 -2.74 -16.77
C LEU A 205 2.24 -3.31 -15.56
N ALA A 206 2.74 -4.38 -14.94
CA ALA A 206 2.15 -4.92 -13.72
C ALA A 206 2.12 -3.91 -12.55
N ARG A 207 3.19 -3.10 -12.39
CA ARG A 207 3.21 -2.00 -11.42
C ARG A 207 2.21 -0.91 -11.77
N GLU A 208 2.10 -0.54 -13.05
CA GLU A 208 1.14 0.46 -13.52
C GLU A 208 -0.31 0.01 -13.32
N SER A 209 -0.59 -1.29 -13.49
CA SER A 209 -1.86 -1.92 -13.11
C SER A 209 -2.09 -2.00 -11.59
N GLY A 210 -1.18 -1.47 -10.77
CA GLY A 210 -1.28 -1.39 -9.32
C GLY A 210 -0.95 -2.69 -8.58
N ILE A 211 0.05 -3.45 -9.04
CA ILE A 211 0.53 -4.69 -8.43
C ILE A 211 1.97 -4.53 -7.95
N ASN A 212 2.27 -4.99 -6.72
CA ASN A 212 3.63 -5.03 -6.20
C ASN A 212 4.37 -6.27 -6.69
N VAL A 213 5.33 -6.09 -7.60
CA VAL A 213 6.13 -7.19 -8.16
C VAL A 213 7.35 -7.46 -7.28
N PHE A 214 7.47 -8.69 -6.79
CA PHE A 214 8.65 -9.23 -6.12
C PHE A 214 9.34 -10.25 -7.02
N LEU A 215 10.64 -10.06 -7.26
CA LEU A 215 11.45 -11.00 -8.04
C LEU A 215 12.33 -11.84 -7.11
N VAL A 216 12.11 -13.15 -7.13
CA VAL A 216 12.85 -14.12 -6.31
C VAL A 216 13.76 -14.95 -7.22
N SER A 217 15.04 -14.58 -7.28
CA SER A 217 16.04 -15.38 -8.01
C SER A 217 16.55 -16.52 -7.14
N VAL A 218 16.66 -17.72 -7.70
CA VAL A 218 17.12 -18.91 -6.97
C VAL A 218 18.34 -19.51 -7.67
N ALA A 219 19.45 -19.57 -6.93
CA ALA A 219 20.81 -19.65 -7.47
C ALA A 219 21.16 -18.44 -8.37
N LYS A 220 22.45 -18.10 -8.44
CA LYS A 220 22.95 -17.17 -9.46
C LYS A 220 23.29 -17.97 -10.72
N PRO A 221 23.21 -17.37 -11.92
CA PRO A 221 23.79 -17.94 -13.13
C PRO A 221 25.25 -18.34 -12.88
N ALA A 222 25.69 -19.47 -13.44
CA ALA A 222 27.10 -19.82 -13.42
C ALA A 222 27.92 -18.76 -14.21
N ALA A 223 29.21 -18.62 -13.91
CA ALA A 223 30.02 -17.56 -14.51
C ALA A 223 30.13 -17.71 -16.04
N GLU A 224 30.07 -18.95 -16.50
CA GLU A 224 30.04 -19.40 -17.88
C GLU A 224 28.73 -18.99 -18.57
N GLU A 225 27.61 -19.05 -17.83
CA GLU A 225 26.26 -18.75 -18.30
C GLU A 225 25.95 -17.24 -18.35
N LEU A 226 26.71 -16.41 -17.62
CA LEU A 226 26.60 -14.93 -17.68
C LEU A 226 26.81 -14.34 -19.08
N SER A 227 27.37 -15.12 -20.02
CA SER A 227 27.51 -14.76 -21.43
C SER A 227 26.21 -14.88 -22.23
N MET A 228 25.25 -15.71 -21.78
CA MET A 228 23.96 -15.96 -22.41
C MET A 228 22.81 -15.11 -21.84
N VAL A 229 23.08 -14.36 -20.77
CA VAL A 229 22.13 -13.45 -20.14
C VAL A 229 21.98 -12.20 -21.00
N ALA A 230 20.82 -12.03 -21.66
CA ALA A 230 20.55 -10.92 -22.57
C ALA A 230 20.65 -9.53 -21.90
N ASP A 231 20.13 -9.41 -20.68
CA ASP A 231 20.31 -8.23 -19.82
C ASP A 231 20.75 -8.68 -18.43
N ARG A 232 21.94 -8.27 -18.00
CA ARG A 232 22.53 -8.66 -16.71
C ARG A 232 21.92 -7.91 -15.52
N ASP A 233 21.30 -6.76 -15.76
CA ASP A 233 20.68 -5.93 -14.72
C ASP A 233 19.14 -6.06 -14.72
N PHE A 234 18.57 -7.03 -15.45
CA PHE A 234 17.12 -7.26 -15.57
C PHE A 234 16.41 -7.26 -14.19
N MET A 235 17.00 -7.92 -13.19
CA MET A 235 16.47 -7.98 -11.82
C MET A 235 16.34 -6.60 -11.15
N LYS A 236 17.20 -5.64 -11.50
CA LYS A 236 17.20 -4.28 -10.94
C LYS A 236 16.21 -3.37 -11.65
N LYS A 237 16.12 -3.49 -12.98
CA LYS A 237 15.22 -2.68 -13.81
C LYS A 237 13.75 -3.12 -13.70
N ALA A 238 13.55 -4.43 -13.59
CA ALA A 238 12.23 -5.01 -13.43
C ALA A 238 11.64 -4.85 -12.01
N VAL A 239 12.43 -4.51 -10.98
CA VAL A 239 11.89 -4.02 -9.70
C VAL A 239 11.76 -2.49 -9.70
N CYS A 240 10.87 -1.96 -8.87
CA CYS A 240 10.67 -0.50 -8.75
C CYS A 240 11.82 0.25 -8.05
N LYS A 241 12.55 -0.40 -7.14
CA LYS A 241 13.71 0.16 -6.42
C LYS A 241 14.78 -0.90 -6.32
N ASP A 242 16.00 -0.59 -6.75
CA ASP A 242 17.20 -1.42 -6.47
C ASP A 242 17.72 -1.19 -5.05
N ASN A 243 16.82 -1.30 -4.06
CA ASN A 243 17.13 -1.23 -2.63
C ASN A 243 17.19 -2.62 -1.97
N GLY A 244 17.07 -3.68 -2.78
CA GLY A 244 17.06 -5.06 -2.29
C GLY A 244 15.85 -5.45 -1.45
N PHE A 245 14.73 -4.70 -1.49
CA PHE A 245 13.47 -5.07 -0.83
C PHE A 245 12.59 -5.95 -1.72
N PHE A 246 12.31 -5.49 -2.95
CA PHE A 246 11.48 -6.17 -3.95
C PHE A 246 12.22 -7.28 -4.70
N SER A 247 13.56 -7.23 -4.72
CA SER A 247 14.40 -8.35 -5.17
C SER A 247 14.81 -9.21 -3.97
N TYR A 248 14.75 -10.54 -4.12
CA TYR A 248 15.16 -11.50 -3.10
C TYR A 248 15.99 -12.61 -3.74
N SER A 249 17.28 -12.73 -3.36
CA SER A 249 18.16 -13.77 -3.89
C SER A 249 18.30 -14.94 -2.91
N VAL A 250 17.93 -16.14 -3.35
CA VAL A 250 18.16 -17.40 -2.65
C VAL A 250 19.45 -18.04 -3.17
N PRO A 251 20.49 -18.26 -2.34
CA PRO A 251 21.77 -18.77 -2.84
C PRO A 251 21.73 -20.21 -3.40
N SER A 252 20.77 -21.04 -2.99
CA SER A 252 20.71 -22.44 -3.39
C SER A 252 19.29 -23.01 -3.41
N TRP A 253 18.99 -23.79 -4.44
CA TRP A 253 17.78 -24.62 -4.55
C TRP A 253 17.51 -25.48 -3.31
N PHE A 254 18.56 -25.98 -2.65
CA PHE A 254 18.44 -26.82 -1.45
C PHE A 254 18.15 -26.03 -0.17
N SER A 255 18.38 -24.71 -0.15
CA SER A 255 18.11 -23.85 1.02
C SER A 255 16.84 -23.01 0.90
N THR A 256 16.18 -22.97 -0.26
CA THR A 256 14.92 -22.25 -0.55
C THR A 256 13.95 -22.17 0.63
N THR A 257 13.56 -23.30 1.21
CA THR A 257 12.59 -23.37 2.32
C THR A 257 13.03 -22.63 3.60
N LYS A 258 14.33 -22.38 3.80
CA LYS A 258 14.85 -21.55 4.91
C LYS A 258 14.53 -20.06 4.72
N HIS A 259 14.42 -19.60 3.48
CA HIS A 259 14.17 -18.19 3.15
C HIS A 259 12.69 -17.79 3.24
N ALA A 260 11.77 -18.76 3.27
CA ALA A 260 10.33 -18.50 3.27
C ALA A 260 9.89 -17.52 4.37
N ARG A 261 10.42 -17.64 5.61
CA ARG A 261 10.08 -16.70 6.71
C ARG A 261 10.50 -15.27 6.40
N SER A 262 11.72 -15.07 5.88
CA SER A 262 12.24 -13.74 5.56
C SER A 262 11.54 -13.12 4.35
N LEU A 263 11.07 -13.94 3.40
CA LEU A 263 10.21 -13.46 2.32
C LEU A 263 8.83 -13.05 2.86
N VAL A 264 8.16 -13.87 3.67
CA VAL A 264 6.88 -13.50 4.31
C VAL A 264 6.98 -12.19 5.11
N GLN A 265 8.06 -11.98 5.86
CA GLN A 265 8.28 -10.73 6.59
C GLN A 265 8.31 -9.49 5.68
N ARG A 266 8.78 -9.62 4.44
CA ARG A 266 8.78 -8.53 3.45
C ARG A 266 7.42 -8.36 2.77
N LEU A 267 6.80 -9.47 2.35
CA LEU A 267 5.48 -9.44 1.72
C LEU A 267 4.43 -8.84 2.66
N CYS A 268 4.50 -9.16 3.95
CA CYS A 268 3.58 -8.64 4.98
C CYS A 268 3.96 -7.25 5.54
N SER A 269 4.98 -6.58 5.00
CA SER A 269 5.37 -5.21 5.38
C SER A 269 4.55 -4.21 4.55
N LEU A 270 3.26 -4.08 4.86
CA LEU A 270 2.27 -3.40 4.00
C LEU A 270 2.67 -1.95 3.68
N ASP A 271 3.16 -1.20 4.67
CA ASP A 271 3.63 0.19 4.52
C ASP A 271 4.84 0.34 3.58
N SER A 272 5.47 -0.78 3.21
CA SER A 272 6.59 -0.85 2.26
C SER A 272 6.17 -1.29 0.85
N LEU A 273 4.91 -1.65 0.63
CA LEU A 273 4.36 -2.10 -0.67
C LEU A 273 4.00 -0.91 -1.58
N LEU A 274 4.88 0.07 -1.66
CA LEU A 274 4.68 1.36 -2.33
C LEU A 274 5.12 1.35 -3.80
N CYS A 275 5.02 0.22 -4.49
CA CYS A 275 5.49 0.06 -5.87
C CYS A 275 4.43 -0.35 -6.89
N SER A 276 3.25 -0.77 -6.44
CA SER A 276 2.02 -0.63 -7.22
C SER A 276 1.74 0.84 -7.46
N LYS A 277 1.50 1.31 -8.69
CA LYS A 277 0.92 2.64 -8.90
C LYS A 277 -0.51 2.65 -8.36
N THR A 278 -0.75 3.52 -7.39
CA THR A 278 -2.06 3.86 -6.85
C THR A 278 -2.13 5.37 -6.67
N CYS A 279 -3.32 5.92 -6.45
CA CYS A 279 -3.46 7.34 -6.09
C CYS A 279 -2.49 7.76 -4.97
N TYR A 280 -2.36 6.94 -3.91
CA TYR A 280 -1.62 7.31 -2.71
C TYR A 280 -0.13 7.47 -2.96
N ASN A 281 0.42 6.88 -4.02
CA ASN A 281 1.86 6.81 -4.27
C ASN A 281 2.26 7.00 -5.75
N SER A 282 1.41 7.63 -6.58
CA SER A 282 1.69 7.86 -8.01
C SER A 282 1.14 9.21 -8.50
N VAL A 283 1.11 10.21 -7.61
CA VAL A 283 0.59 11.56 -7.87
C VAL A 283 1.61 12.63 -7.51
N ASN A 284 1.63 13.71 -8.28
CA ASN A 284 2.39 14.91 -8.01
C ASN A 284 1.45 15.97 -7.45
N ILE A 285 1.66 16.44 -6.23
CA ILE A 285 0.80 17.44 -5.57
C ILE A 285 1.59 18.74 -5.39
N GLY A 286 1.23 19.75 -6.18
CA GLY A 286 1.71 21.11 -6.02
C GLY A 286 0.76 21.90 -5.13
N PHE A 287 1.28 22.51 -4.08
CA PHE A 287 0.56 23.47 -3.25
C PHE A 287 0.84 24.90 -3.71
N LEU A 288 -0.22 25.67 -3.95
CA LEU A 288 -0.16 27.08 -4.28
C LEU A 288 -0.76 27.88 -3.12
N ILE A 289 0.11 28.54 -2.36
CA ILE A 289 -0.17 29.02 -1.02
C ILE A 289 -0.22 30.55 -1.04
N ASP A 290 -1.41 31.10 -0.78
CA ASP A 290 -1.60 32.54 -0.62
C ASP A 290 -0.88 33.03 0.65
N GLY A 291 0.16 33.85 0.45
CA GLY A 291 0.93 34.51 1.50
C GLY A 291 0.57 35.99 1.67
N SER A 292 -0.57 36.43 1.15
CA SER A 292 -1.00 37.83 1.13
C SER A 292 -1.33 38.37 2.52
N SER A 293 -1.43 39.71 2.59
CA SER A 293 -1.63 40.45 3.84
C SER A 293 -3.02 40.26 4.46
N SER A 294 -4.02 39.79 3.70
CA SER A 294 -5.37 39.48 4.19
C SER A 294 -5.38 38.21 5.05
N VAL A 295 -4.63 37.19 4.65
CA VAL A 295 -4.50 35.92 5.38
C VAL A 295 -3.99 36.19 6.80
N GLY A 296 -2.83 36.84 6.93
CA GLY A 296 -2.18 37.08 8.22
C GLY A 296 -1.48 35.84 8.80
N LEU A 297 -0.47 36.08 9.65
CA LEU A 297 0.51 35.06 10.07
C LEU A 297 -0.11 33.83 10.77
N ASP A 298 -1.12 34.01 11.62
CA ASP A 298 -1.69 32.89 12.38
C ASP A 298 -2.61 32.01 11.53
N ASN A 299 -3.37 32.61 10.61
CA ASN A 299 -4.17 31.86 9.63
C ASN A 299 -3.26 31.15 8.60
N PHE A 300 -2.16 31.79 8.19
CA PHE A 300 -1.16 31.19 7.31
C PHE A 300 -0.60 29.89 7.90
N ARG A 301 -0.34 29.84 9.21
CA ARG A 301 0.03 28.58 9.89
C ARG A 301 -1.05 27.50 9.79
N MET A 302 -2.33 27.86 9.93
CA MET A 302 -3.45 26.91 9.76
C MET A 302 -3.52 26.37 8.32
N VAL A 303 -3.23 27.21 7.31
CA VAL A 303 -3.09 26.76 5.91
C VAL A 303 -1.93 25.75 5.79
N LEU A 304 -0.76 26.03 6.35
CA LEU A 304 0.38 25.10 6.30
C LEU A 304 0.07 23.77 6.99
N ASP A 305 -0.61 23.77 8.13
CA ASP A 305 -1.03 22.54 8.82
C ASP A 305 -2.11 21.74 8.04
N PHE A 306 -3.03 22.43 7.37
CA PHE A 306 -3.99 21.81 6.46
C PHE A 306 -3.31 21.11 5.27
N LEU A 307 -2.39 21.80 4.61
CA LEU A 307 -1.63 21.25 3.47
C LEU A 307 -0.71 20.11 3.89
N ALA A 308 -0.08 20.20 5.07
CA ALA A 308 0.63 19.10 5.70
C ALA A 308 -0.30 17.89 5.96
N GLY A 309 -1.53 18.11 6.44
CA GLY A 309 -2.53 17.07 6.63
C GLY A 309 -2.93 16.34 5.34
N ILE A 310 -3.05 17.06 4.21
CA ILE A 310 -3.23 16.46 2.88
C ILE A 310 -2.01 15.60 2.54
N ALA A 311 -0.82 16.19 2.52
CA ALA A 311 0.42 15.52 2.11
C ALA A 311 0.76 14.29 2.98
N GLN A 312 0.47 14.32 4.28
CA GLN A 312 0.64 13.21 5.22
C GLN A 312 -0.19 11.96 4.84
N SER A 313 -1.31 12.17 4.13
CA SER A 313 -2.22 11.11 3.66
C SER A 313 -1.72 10.38 2.41
N PHE A 314 -0.66 10.88 1.76
CA PHE A 314 -0.01 10.26 0.60
C PHE A 314 1.33 9.64 0.99
N ASP A 315 1.78 8.65 0.23
CA ASP A 315 2.99 7.88 0.47
C ASP A 315 4.18 8.49 -0.26
N ILE A 316 4.68 9.58 0.33
CA ILE A 316 5.80 10.37 -0.18
C ILE A 316 7.09 9.54 -0.16
N SER A 317 7.68 9.30 -1.34
CA SER A 317 9.02 8.73 -1.52
C SER A 317 9.55 9.01 -2.93
N ASP A 318 10.80 8.67 -3.22
CA ASP A 318 11.42 8.88 -4.56
C ASP A 318 10.61 8.29 -5.73
N VAL A 319 9.84 7.22 -5.48
CA VAL A 319 8.96 6.55 -6.46
C VAL A 319 7.48 6.59 -6.05
N GLY A 320 7.18 7.32 -4.98
CA GLY A 320 5.86 7.42 -4.38
C GLY A 320 5.11 8.65 -4.89
N ALA A 321 4.33 9.27 -4.00
CA ALA A 321 3.81 10.61 -4.26
C ALA A 321 4.93 11.66 -4.13
N HIS A 322 4.82 12.73 -4.90
CA HIS A 322 5.75 13.86 -4.87
C HIS A 322 5.00 15.13 -4.47
N VAL A 323 5.63 15.98 -3.66
CA VAL A 323 4.98 17.17 -3.10
C VAL A 323 5.89 18.38 -3.27
N GLY A 324 5.33 19.48 -3.72
CA GLY A 324 6.04 20.75 -3.93
C GLY A 324 5.18 21.93 -3.47
N ALA A 325 5.81 23.06 -3.14
CA ALA A 325 5.11 24.24 -2.63
C ALA A 325 5.62 25.52 -3.29
N VAL A 326 4.68 26.34 -3.76
CA VAL A 326 4.89 27.73 -4.20
C VAL A 326 4.04 28.63 -3.31
N GLN A 327 4.69 29.60 -2.66
CA GLN A 327 4.00 30.70 -1.99
C GLN A 327 3.86 31.86 -2.99
N PHE A 328 2.76 32.62 -2.93
CA PHE A 328 2.57 33.79 -3.78
C PHE A 328 2.00 34.99 -3.03
N THR A 329 2.37 36.17 -3.50
CA THR A 329 1.70 37.44 -3.19
C THR A 329 1.45 38.21 -4.49
N TYR A 330 2.11 39.36 -4.70
CA TYR A 330 2.34 39.90 -6.04
C TYR A 330 3.43 39.11 -6.78
N ASP A 331 4.46 38.69 -6.04
CA ASP A 331 5.57 37.87 -6.51
C ASP A 331 5.35 36.39 -6.16
N GLN A 332 5.95 35.48 -6.94
CA GLN A 332 5.87 34.04 -6.72
C GLN A 332 7.20 33.51 -6.21
N ARG A 333 7.16 32.65 -5.19
CA ARG A 333 8.33 32.02 -4.60
C ARG A 333 8.15 30.50 -4.56
N LEU A 334 9.02 29.78 -5.26
CA LEU A 334 9.22 28.36 -5.03
C LEU A 334 9.83 28.17 -3.63
N GLU A 335 9.11 27.48 -2.74
CA GLU A 335 9.62 27.11 -1.41
C GLU A 335 10.38 25.79 -1.48
N PHE A 336 9.85 24.82 -2.24
CA PHE A 336 10.54 23.59 -2.64
C PHE A 336 9.83 22.92 -3.83
N GLY A 337 10.59 22.25 -4.68
CA GLY A 337 10.11 21.47 -5.82
C GLY A 337 9.62 20.08 -5.44
N LEU A 338 8.88 19.44 -6.36
CA LEU A 338 8.27 18.10 -6.19
C LEU A 338 9.24 17.01 -5.70
N PHE A 339 10.53 17.12 -6.04
CA PHE A 339 11.55 16.08 -5.82
C PHE A 339 12.60 16.47 -4.76
N ASP A 340 12.43 17.60 -4.07
CA ASP A 340 13.41 18.09 -3.09
C ASP A 340 13.37 17.30 -1.77
N TYR A 341 12.23 16.68 -1.46
CA TYR A 341 12.02 15.86 -0.26
C TYR A 341 11.39 14.51 -0.62
N SER A 342 12.01 13.41 -0.16
CA SER A 342 11.54 12.05 -0.41
C SER A 342 11.17 11.27 0.86
N THR A 343 10.89 11.98 1.96
CA THR A 343 10.32 11.39 3.19
C THR A 343 9.13 12.23 3.67
N LYS A 344 8.11 11.59 4.27
CA LYS A 344 6.98 12.32 4.86
C LYS A 344 7.44 13.31 5.94
N GLU A 345 8.39 12.93 6.78
CA GLU A 345 8.89 13.75 7.89
C GLU A 345 9.55 15.05 7.39
N ASP A 346 10.44 14.95 6.40
CA ASP A 346 11.11 16.12 5.82
C ASP A 346 10.12 17.02 5.08
N THR A 347 9.18 16.46 4.30
CA THR A 347 8.13 17.27 3.64
C THR A 347 7.23 17.98 4.66
N MET A 348 6.81 17.33 5.75
CA MET A 348 5.99 17.97 6.80
C MET A 348 6.75 19.11 7.48
N LYS A 349 8.05 18.92 7.72
CA LYS A 349 8.93 19.92 8.31
C LYS A 349 9.17 21.10 7.36
N ALA A 350 9.32 20.83 6.06
CA ALA A 350 9.47 21.85 5.03
C ALA A 350 8.20 22.71 4.91
N LEU A 351 7.02 22.09 4.79
CA LEU A 351 5.72 22.78 4.74
C LEU A 351 5.52 23.70 5.94
N ARG A 352 5.66 23.18 7.16
CA ARG A 352 5.53 23.97 8.40
C ARG A 352 6.63 25.02 8.61
N GLY A 353 7.74 24.91 7.87
CA GLY A 353 8.86 25.85 7.89
C GLY A 353 8.72 27.03 6.91
N ILE A 354 7.69 27.03 6.04
CA ILE A 354 7.47 28.11 5.07
C ILE A 354 7.25 29.44 5.82
N SER A 355 8.00 30.46 5.42
CA SER A 355 7.97 31.79 6.04
C SER A 355 6.98 32.70 5.30
N TYR A 356 6.01 33.24 6.04
CA TYR A 356 4.98 34.16 5.53
C TYR A 356 5.57 35.40 4.84
N MET A 357 5.10 35.71 3.63
CA MET A 357 5.61 36.81 2.80
C MET A 357 4.96 38.17 3.08
N SER A 358 3.63 38.25 3.22
CA SER A 358 2.82 39.47 3.25
C SER A 358 2.88 40.30 1.96
N GLY A 359 1.75 40.46 1.27
CA GLY A 359 1.65 41.29 0.05
C GLY A 359 0.21 41.39 -0.45
N GLY A 360 0.01 41.61 -1.75
CA GLY A 360 -1.28 41.42 -2.43
C GLY A 360 -1.45 39.99 -2.94
N THR A 361 -2.41 39.77 -3.84
CA THR A 361 -2.86 38.43 -4.27
C THR A 361 -2.92 38.35 -5.80
N ALA A 362 -1.92 37.73 -6.44
CA ALA A 362 -1.82 37.55 -7.90
C ALA A 362 -1.89 36.05 -8.27
N THR A 363 -3.08 35.47 -8.12
CA THR A 363 -3.35 34.03 -8.25
C THR A 363 -3.16 33.51 -9.67
N GLY A 364 -3.47 34.29 -10.72
CA GLY A 364 -3.30 33.86 -12.11
C GLY A 364 -1.82 33.70 -12.51
N SER A 365 -1.02 34.67 -12.10
CA SER A 365 0.44 34.65 -12.22
C SER A 365 1.04 33.49 -11.41
N ALA A 366 0.50 33.24 -10.21
CA ALA A 366 0.89 32.11 -9.35
C ALA A 366 0.59 30.74 -9.99
N ILE A 367 -0.60 30.54 -10.58
CA ILE A 367 -0.96 29.31 -11.32
C ILE A 367 -0.01 29.11 -12.50
N SER A 368 0.29 30.17 -13.25
CA SER A 368 1.24 30.14 -14.38
C SER A 368 2.64 29.73 -13.93
N TYR A 369 3.13 30.31 -12.83
CA TYR A 369 4.44 30.00 -12.26
C TYR A 369 4.52 28.54 -11.76
N ALA A 370 3.52 28.08 -11.01
CA ALA A 370 3.47 26.70 -10.52
C ALA A 370 3.45 25.69 -11.66
N THR A 371 2.65 25.95 -12.70
CA THR A 371 2.57 25.13 -13.93
C THR A 371 3.92 24.99 -14.62
N GLN A 372 4.72 26.06 -14.66
CA GLN A 372 6.01 26.09 -15.36
C GLN A 372 7.20 25.57 -14.53
N ASN A 373 7.14 25.69 -13.19
CA ASN A 373 8.29 25.45 -12.31
C ASN A 373 8.14 24.24 -11.37
N LEU A 374 6.92 23.81 -11.03
CA LEU A 374 6.69 22.58 -10.25
C LEU A 374 6.50 21.38 -11.17
N PHE A 375 5.51 21.45 -12.07
CA PHE A 375 5.05 20.29 -12.83
C PHE A 375 5.88 20.03 -14.08
N ARG A 376 5.84 18.77 -14.54
CA ARG A 376 6.58 18.32 -15.73
C ARG A 376 5.77 17.33 -16.54
N ARG A 377 5.53 16.15 -15.96
CA ARG A 377 4.70 15.06 -16.47
C ARG A 377 4.30 14.16 -15.30
N GLY A 378 3.04 13.79 -15.20
CA GLY A 378 2.56 12.84 -14.19
C GLY A 378 1.03 12.79 -14.12
N HIS A 379 0.52 12.34 -12.98
CA HIS A 379 -0.83 12.70 -12.54
C HIS A 379 -0.67 13.92 -11.64
N ASP A 380 -0.82 15.10 -12.24
CA ASP A 380 -0.42 16.38 -11.66
C ASP A 380 -1.64 17.07 -11.04
N PHE A 381 -1.58 17.38 -9.76
CA PHE A 381 -2.64 17.99 -8.97
C PHE A 381 -2.17 19.30 -8.35
N LEU A 382 -2.86 20.40 -8.64
CA LEU A 382 -2.59 21.72 -8.08
C LEU A 382 -3.67 22.08 -7.06
N VAL A 383 -3.28 22.25 -5.81
CA VAL A 383 -4.15 22.68 -4.72
C VAL A 383 -3.87 24.14 -4.42
N VAL A 384 -4.82 25.01 -4.77
CA VAL A 384 -4.75 26.46 -4.55
C VAL A 384 -5.52 26.81 -3.29
N VAL A 385 -4.89 27.49 -2.33
CA VAL A 385 -5.54 28.02 -1.13
C VAL A 385 -5.42 29.53 -1.11
N THR A 386 -6.54 30.25 -0.99
CA THR A 386 -6.60 31.73 -0.98
C THR A 386 -7.77 32.25 -0.13
N ASP A 387 -7.64 33.46 0.41
CA ASP A 387 -8.67 34.10 1.26
C ASP A 387 -9.35 35.33 0.63
N GLY A 388 -8.93 35.73 -0.58
CA GLY A 388 -9.30 36.99 -1.20
C GLY A 388 -9.48 36.93 -2.71
N GLN A 389 -9.81 38.09 -3.30
CA GLN A 389 -9.93 38.27 -4.74
C GLN A 389 -8.54 38.46 -5.38
N SER A 390 -8.33 37.89 -6.57
CA SER A 390 -7.09 38.13 -7.31
C SER A 390 -7.06 39.50 -7.98
N TYR A 391 -5.87 40.12 -8.07
CA TYR A 391 -5.64 41.36 -8.82
C TYR A 391 -5.39 41.12 -10.33
N ASP A 392 -5.28 39.87 -10.77
CA ASP A 392 -5.01 39.46 -12.15
C ASP A 392 -6.03 38.44 -12.70
N ASP A 393 -6.01 38.17 -14.01
CA ASP A 393 -6.87 37.13 -14.61
C ASP A 393 -6.41 35.74 -14.17
N ILE A 394 -7.33 35.03 -13.50
CA ILE A 394 -7.17 33.63 -13.11
C ILE A 394 -7.62 32.64 -14.19
N THR A 395 -8.48 33.06 -15.12
CA THR A 395 -9.20 32.14 -16.03
C THR A 395 -8.28 31.60 -17.11
N GLY A 396 -7.54 32.48 -17.79
CA GLY A 396 -6.55 32.09 -18.80
C GLY A 396 -5.48 31.14 -18.26
N PRO A 397 -4.79 31.49 -17.15
CA PRO A 397 -3.83 30.61 -16.49
C PRO A 397 -4.39 29.25 -16.07
N ALA A 398 -5.56 29.22 -15.42
CA ALA A 398 -6.18 27.98 -14.99
C ALA A 398 -6.53 27.07 -16.18
N MET A 399 -7.16 27.61 -17.23
CA MET A 399 -7.45 26.85 -18.45
C MET A 399 -6.17 26.35 -19.15
N ALA A 400 -5.08 27.12 -19.12
CA ALA A 400 -3.80 26.72 -19.70
C ALA A 400 -3.13 25.56 -18.93
N ALA A 401 -3.23 25.56 -17.60
CA ALA A 401 -2.76 24.48 -16.74
C ALA A 401 -3.62 23.20 -16.89
N GLN A 402 -4.95 23.34 -16.93
CA GLN A 402 -5.88 22.23 -17.16
C GLN A 402 -5.64 21.54 -18.51
N ARG A 403 -5.34 22.31 -19.58
CA ARG A 403 -4.95 21.76 -20.90
C ARG A 403 -3.63 21.00 -20.91
N GLN A 404 -2.77 21.19 -19.89
CA GLN A 404 -1.54 20.41 -19.70
C GLN A 404 -1.77 19.12 -18.90
N GLY A 405 -3.01 18.84 -18.49
CA GLY A 405 -3.36 17.67 -17.69
C GLY A 405 -3.27 17.88 -16.18
N ILE A 406 -3.10 19.12 -15.72
CA ILE A 406 -3.07 19.47 -14.29
C ILE A 406 -4.50 19.61 -13.78
N THR A 407 -4.86 18.84 -12.75
CA THR A 407 -6.17 18.96 -12.09
C THR A 407 -6.09 19.99 -10.97
N ILE A 408 -6.88 21.06 -11.07
CA ILE A 408 -6.85 22.18 -10.12
C ILE A 408 -7.98 22.03 -9.11
N PHE A 409 -7.59 21.95 -7.84
CA PHE A 409 -8.47 22.12 -6.69
C PHE A 409 -8.31 23.55 -6.17
N SER A 410 -9.41 24.24 -5.91
CA SER A 410 -9.39 25.52 -5.19
C SER A 410 -10.06 25.40 -3.83
N VAL A 411 -9.43 26.03 -2.84
CA VAL A 411 -9.89 26.07 -1.44
C VAL A 411 -9.94 27.54 -1.03
N GLY A 412 -11.13 28.10 -1.06
CA GLY A 412 -11.39 29.45 -0.58
C GLY A 412 -11.61 29.49 0.92
N VAL A 413 -11.13 30.57 1.56
CA VAL A 413 -11.38 30.84 2.97
C VAL A 413 -11.95 32.24 3.16
N ALA A 414 -12.76 32.43 4.21
CA ALA A 414 -13.29 33.70 4.68
C ALA A 414 -14.08 34.49 3.62
N TRP A 415 -13.41 35.32 2.81
CA TRP A 415 -14.02 36.25 1.85
C TRP A 415 -13.70 35.92 0.39
N ALA A 416 -12.99 34.81 0.13
CA ALA A 416 -12.61 34.36 -1.20
C ALA A 416 -13.83 34.28 -2.16
N PRO A 417 -13.82 34.95 -3.32
CA PRO A 417 -14.99 34.99 -4.20
C PRO A 417 -15.32 33.61 -4.79
N GLN A 418 -16.52 33.09 -4.51
CA GLN A 418 -16.92 31.74 -4.91
C GLN A 418 -16.85 31.50 -6.43
N ASP A 419 -17.14 32.53 -7.22
CA ASP A 419 -17.09 32.46 -8.69
C ASP A 419 -15.64 32.40 -9.20
N ASP A 420 -14.70 33.10 -8.56
CA ASP A 420 -13.27 33.04 -8.89
C ASP A 420 -12.72 31.63 -8.60
N LEU A 421 -13.02 31.08 -7.41
CA LEU A 421 -12.67 29.71 -7.04
C LEU A 421 -13.19 28.71 -8.09
N ARG A 422 -14.46 28.84 -8.49
CA ARG A 422 -15.08 28.00 -9.54
C ARG A 422 -14.45 28.21 -10.90
N ALA A 423 -14.03 29.43 -11.25
CA ALA A 423 -13.39 29.71 -12.54
C ALA A 423 -12.06 28.96 -12.67
N MET A 424 -11.24 28.93 -11.61
CA MET A 424 -9.92 28.28 -11.66
C MET A 424 -9.92 26.76 -11.43
N SER A 425 -10.90 26.19 -10.71
CA SER A 425 -10.96 24.73 -10.48
C SER A 425 -11.15 23.92 -11.78
N SER A 426 -10.70 22.66 -11.79
CA SER A 426 -11.06 21.69 -12.83
C SER A 426 -12.51 21.22 -12.71
N GLU A 427 -13.06 20.61 -13.75
CA GLU A 427 -14.33 19.87 -13.64
C GLU A 427 -14.14 18.53 -12.91
N PRO A 428 -15.13 18.03 -12.15
CA PRO A 428 -16.42 18.67 -11.87
C PRO A 428 -16.31 19.73 -10.75
N LYS A 429 -16.85 20.93 -10.99
CA LYS A 429 -16.65 22.10 -10.09
C LYS A 429 -17.07 21.87 -8.63
N ASP A 430 -18.09 21.04 -8.38
CA ASP A 430 -18.59 20.72 -7.04
C ASP A 430 -17.65 19.80 -6.24
N ARG A 431 -16.81 19.01 -6.92
CA ARG A 431 -15.74 18.21 -6.30
C ARG A 431 -14.46 19.02 -6.07
N HIS A 432 -14.16 19.97 -6.97
CA HIS A 432 -12.87 20.67 -7.04
C HIS A 432 -12.89 22.11 -6.52
N THR A 433 -14.04 22.60 -6.06
CA THR A 433 -14.16 23.92 -5.42
C THR A 433 -14.65 23.75 -3.99
N LEU A 434 -13.77 24.04 -3.02
CA LEU A 434 -14.08 23.99 -1.60
C LEU A 434 -14.06 25.40 -1.01
N PHE A 435 -14.91 25.65 -0.01
CA PHE A 435 -15.03 26.97 0.63
C PHE A 435 -15.35 26.83 2.12
N SER A 436 -14.52 27.45 2.97
CA SER A 436 -14.78 27.58 4.41
C SER A 436 -14.94 29.04 4.80
N ARG A 437 -15.82 29.33 5.77
CA ARG A 437 -15.94 30.68 6.35
C ARG A 437 -14.78 31.04 7.29
N GLU A 438 -14.08 30.04 7.83
CA GLU A 438 -13.01 30.21 8.81
C GLU A 438 -11.84 29.25 8.51
N PHE A 439 -10.61 29.68 8.77
CA PHE A 439 -9.40 28.87 8.59
C PHE A 439 -9.39 27.60 9.45
N THR A 440 -10.07 27.62 10.59
CA THR A 440 -10.30 26.48 11.49
C THR A 440 -11.01 25.31 10.79
N GLY A 441 -11.90 25.59 9.85
CA GLY A 441 -12.66 24.58 9.09
C GLY A 441 -11.87 23.90 7.95
N LEU A 442 -10.64 24.34 7.65
CA LEU A 442 -9.84 23.74 6.58
C LEU A 442 -9.55 22.25 6.80
N LEU A 443 -9.33 21.84 8.05
CA LEU A 443 -8.97 20.45 8.39
C LEU A 443 -10.07 19.44 8.00
N ASP A 444 -11.34 19.86 8.00
CA ASP A 444 -12.49 19.01 7.62
C ASP A 444 -12.47 18.65 6.12
N PHE A 445 -11.72 19.40 5.30
CA PHE A 445 -11.59 19.12 3.86
C PHE A 445 -10.52 18.07 3.54
N ILE A 446 -9.62 17.72 4.46
CA ILE A 446 -8.53 16.76 4.18
C ILE A 446 -9.09 15.41 3.66
N PRO A 447 -10.08 14.75 4.30
CA PRO A 447 -10.59 13.47 3.82
C PRO A 447 -11.32 13.58 2.47
N LEU A 448 -11.97 14.73 2.21
CA LEU A 448 -12.68 14.99 0.96
C LEU A 448 -11.67 15.19 -0.19
N MET A 449 -10.64 16.01 0.01
CA MET A 449 -9.60 16.25 -1.00
C MET A 449 -8.82 15.00 -1.36
N VAL A 450 -8.36 14.23 -0.37
CA VAL A 450 -7.65 12.96 -0.60
C VAL A 450 -8.54 11.99 -1.40
N ARG A 451 -9.83 11.89 -1.05
CA ARG A 451 -10.78 11.06 -1.79
C ARG A 451 -10.97 11.54 -3.24
N SER A 452 -11.11 12.85 -3.45
CA SER A 452 -11.33 13.44 -4.78
C SER A 452 -10.12 13.25 -5.69
N ILE A 453 -8.91 13.58 -5.22
CA ILE A 453 -7.64 13.33 -5.94
C ILE A 453 -7.53 11.85 -6.35
N CYS A 454 -7.96 10.93 -5.47
CA CYS A 454 -7.97 9.51 -5.80
C CYS A 454 -9.06 9.07 -6.77
N GLN A 455 -10.17 9.79 -6.89
CA GLN A 455 -11.15 9.56 -7.94
C GLN A 455 -10.62 10.04 -9.29
N ASP A 456 -10.10 11.26 -9.36
CA ASP A 456 -9.47 11.82 -10.57
C ASP A 456 -8.29 10.96 -11.06
N PHE A 457 -7.47 10.43 -10.14
CA PHE A 457 -6.38 9.51 -10.49
C PHE A 457 -6.90 8.26 -11.21
N MET A 458 -7.99 7.66 -10.71
CA MET A 458 -8.60 6.49 -11.32
C MET A 458 -9.24 6.84 -12.68
N GLU A 459 -10.04 7.91 -12.73
CA GLU A 459 -10.71 8.41 -13.93
C GLU A 459 -9.68 8.73 -15.05
N SER A 460 -8.55 9.36 -14.71
CA SER A 460 -7.44 9.66 -15.65
C SER A 460 -6.53 8.47 -15.98
N SER A 461 -6.68 7.34 -15.28
CA SER A 461 -5.98 6.08 -15.59
C SER A 461 -6.77 5.20 -16.56
N GLU A 462 -8.11 5.20 -16.48
CA GLU A 462 -8.98 4.42 -17.38
C GLU A 462 -9.03 4.97 -18.82
N ILE A 463 -8.65 6.24 -19.03
CA ILE A 463 -8.72 6.93 -20.32
C ILE A 463 -7.46 6.71 -21.19
N ARG A 464 -6.40 6.07 -20.67
CA ARG A 464 -5.18 5.74 -21.44
C ARG A 464 -5.26 4.31 -22.03
N PRO A 465 -5.42 4.15 -23.36
CA PRO A 465 -5.38 2.85 -24.03
C PRO A 465 -3.95 2.31 -24.21
#